data_AF-A0A413TST3-F1
#
_entry.id   AF-A0A413TST3-F1
#
_cell.length_a   1.000
_cell.length_b   1.000
_cell.length_c   1.000
_cell.angle_alpha   90.00
_cell.angle_beta   90.00
_cell.angle_gamma   90.00
#
_symmetry.space_group_name_H-M   'P 1'
#
loop_
_entity.id
_entity.type
_entity.pdbx_description
1 polymer ?
#
loop_
_entity_poly.entity_id
_entity_poly.type
_entity_poly.pdbx_seq_one_letter_code
_entity_poly.pdbx_strand_id
1 'polypeptide(L)'
;MYRYIGNKTKLLPHIMEKTSQLIGNTGTVVDLMAGTGSVAYEFRRNGYTVIASDVMTYSIHHLKTNLLLEQAPPFDGLVNNNVITGEINRYAEVLTYLNTLTPVRGFFFREFSPEGVPQIGCEPRKYFTSDNACKIDAVREKINEWIQSGWITDLEESLLKHTLIMAVNEVANISGTYGYFLSNFKKNSLNNLCLKEELFSIGNATGHTIIQGYAEDLASSIIADLCYIDPPYMKRQYAANYHILETIARGDFPDAIGKSGLRDWWDQHSKLCTKTRGLQSFEKIIRDINCPRFIISYSEDGLFTIEQLRNCFEQFGTVTIDEIDYNRFKSNDSQLPQKITEYLISIER
;
A
#
# COMPACT_ATOMS: atom_id res chain seq x y z
N MET A 1 -7.74 7.97 4.80
CA MET A 1 -6.65 8.62 4.01
C MET A 1 -5.38 7.80 4.17
N TYR A 2 -4.80 7.32 3.06
CA TYR A 2 -3.54 6.57 3.05
C TYR A 2 -2.37 7.47 3.50
N ARG A 3 -1.69 7.12 4.61
CA ARG A 3 -0.44 7.76 5.05
C ARG A 3 0.77 7.01 4.49
N TYR A 4 1.02 7.19 3.20
CA TYR A 4 2.11 6.54 2.48
C TYR A 4 3.01 7.56 1.79
N ILE A 5 4.32 7.31 1.83
CA ILE A 5 5.32 8.02 1.03
C ILE A 5 5.01 7.73 -0.43
N GLY A 6 5.15 8.76 -1.26
CA GLY A 6 4.93 8.62 -2.70
C GLY A 6 3.48 8.56 -3.12
N ASN A 7 2.50 8.81 -2.23
CA ASN A 7 1.08 8.80 -2.61
C ASN A 7 0.81 9.73 -3.82
N LYS A 8 0.38 9.13 -4.93
CA LYS A 8 0.17 9.77 -6.23
C LYS A 8 -1.19 10.44 -6.40
N THR A 9 -2.03 10.58 -5.37
CA THR A 9 -3.35 11.23 -5.51
C THR A 9 -3.27 12.62 -6.18
N LYS A 10 -2.20 13.39 -5.95
CA LYS A 10 -2.01 14.70 -6.59
C LYS A 10 -1.55 14.61 -8.07
N LEU A 11 -0.91 13.50 -8.45
CA LEU A 11 -0.42 13.22 -9.80
C LEU A 11 -1.47 12.51 -10.66
N LEU A 12 -2.55 11.98 -10.07
CA LEU A 12 -3.60 11.25 -10.79
C LEU A 12 -4.12 12.00 -12.04
N PRO A 13 -4.44 13.31 -12.00
CA PRO A 13 -4.93 14.00 -13.20
C PRO A 13 -3.94 13.91 -14.36
N HIS A 14 -2.65 14.11 -14.10
CA HIS A 14 -1.60 14.04 -15.11
C HIS A 14 -1.37 12.61 -15.62
N ILE A 15 -1.40 11.62 -14.73
CA ILE A 15 -1.26 10.20 -15.11
C ILE A 15 -2.43 9.76 -16.00
N MET A 16 -3.67 10.12 -15.63
CA MET A 16 -4.86 9.78 -16.42
C MET A 16 -4.88 10.50 -17.77
N GLU A 17 -4.53 11.79 -17.80
CA GLU A 17 -4.42 12.56 -19.05
C GLU A 17 -3.39 11.92 -19.99
N LYS A 18 -2.19 11.62 -19.48
CA LYS A 18 -1.14 11.00 -20.29
C LYS A 18 -1.52 9.61 -20.77
N THR A 19 -2.18 8.82 -19.92
CA THR A 19 -2.70 7.49 -20.31
C THR A 19 -3.71 7.62 -21.45
N SER A 20 -4.68 8.53 -21.31
CA SER A 20 -5.70 8.79 -22.34
C SER A 20 -5.09 9.24 -23.67
N GLN A 21 -4.05 10.08 -23.63
CA GLN A 21 -3.31 10.49 -24.84
C GLN A 21 -2.61 9.31 -25.53
N LEU A 22 -2.05 8.38 -24.75
CA LEU A 22 -1.25 7.27 -25.27
C LEU A 22 -2.09 6.09 -25.79
N ILE A 23 -3.19 5.75 -25.11
CA ILE A 23 -3.99 4.54 -25.43
C ILE A 23 -5.50 4.79 -25.58
N GLY A 24 -5.97 6.03 -25.48
CA GLY A 24 -7.40 6.34 -25.41
C GLY A 24 -8.01 5.98 -24.06
N ASN A 25 -9.33 5.90 -23.97
CA ASN A 25 -10.08 5.73 -22.70
C ASN A 25 -10.47 4.27 -22.40
N THR A 26 -9.85 3.31 -23.09
CA THR A 26 -10.11 1.87 -22.93
C THR A 26 -8.82 1.10 -23.16
N GLY A 27 -8.69 -0.08 -22.57
CA GLY A 27 -7.54 -0.95 -22.75
C GLY A 27 -7.13 -1.64 -21.45
N THR A 28 -6.06 -2.41 -21.54
CA THR A 28 -5.42 -3.06 -20.39
C THR A 28 -4.22 -2.24 -19.94
N VAL A 29 -4.25 -1.77 -18.70
CA VAL A 29 -3.16 -1.02 -18.07
C VAL A 29 -2.55 -1.84 -16.93
N VAL A 30 -1.25 -1.71 -16.76
CA VAL A 30 -0.52 -2.33 -15.65
C VAL A 30 -0.17 -1.25 -14.64
N ASP A 31 -0.47 -1.47 -13.37
CA ASP A 31 0.12 -0.73 -12.25
C ASP A 31 1.13 -1.66 -11.56
N LEU A 32 2.39 -1.62 -12.03
CA LEU A 32 3.37 -2.68 -11.75
C LEU A 32 3.91 -2.64 -10.31
N MET A 33 3.79 -1.51 -9.64
CA MET A 33 4.28 -1.27 -8.27
C MET A 33 3.26 -0.43 -7.52
N ALA A 34 2.06 -0.99 -7.34
CA ALA A 34 0.86 -0.20 -7.10
C ALA A 34 0.77 0.45 -5.71
N GLY A 35 1.54 -0.03 -4.72
CA GLY A 35 1.58 0.53 -3.37
C GLY A 35 0.18 0.60 -2.74
N THR A 36 -0.31 1.82 -2.52
CA THR A 36 -1.65 2.04 -1.95
C THR A 36 -2.79 1.65 -2.89
N GLY A 37 -2.50 1.33 -4.15
CA GLY A 37 -3.49 1.00 -5.17
C GLY A 37 -4.32 2.19 -5.64
N SER A 38 -3.89 3.43 -5.37
CA SER A 38 -4.65 4.63 -5.71
C SER A 38 -4.65 4.93 -7.21
N VAL A 39 -3.53 4.65 -7.90
CA VAL A 39 -3.43 4.78 -9.36
C VAL A 39 -4.22 3.67 -10.04
N ALA A 40 -4.01 2.40 -9.64
CA ALA A 40 -4.83 1.27 -10.06
C ALA A 40 -6.35 1.53 -9.89
N TYR A 41 -6.77 2.06 -8.74
CA TYR A 41 -8.16 2.41 -8.48
C TYR A 41 -8.68 3.47 -9.45
N GLU A 42 -7.88 4.49 -9.75
CA GLU A 42 -8.28 5.55 -10.68
C GLU A 42 -8.33 5.03 -12.13
N PHE A 43 -7.43 4.13 -12.53
CA PHE A 43 -7.54 3.43 -13.81
C PHE A 43 -8.84 2.65 -13.93
N ARG A 44 -9.20 1.88 -12.89
CA ARG A 44 -10.49 1.19 -12.84
C ARG A 44 -11.66 2.16 -13.02
N ARG A 45 -11.66 3.29 -12.32
CA ARG A 45 -12.73 4.30 -12.41
C ARG A 45 -12.85 4.96 -13.77
N ASN A 46 -11.76 4.99 -14.54
CA ASN A 46 -11.72 5.52 -15.90
C ASN A 46 -11.98 4.45 -16.99
N GLY A 47 -12.40 3.24 -16.60
CA GLY A 47 -12.86 2.21 -17.54
C GLY A 47 -11.78 1.27 -18.08
N TYR A 48 -10.55 1.35 -17.57
CA TYR A 48 -9.49 0.43 -17.98
C TYR A 48 -9.62 -0.92 -17.27
N THR A 49 -9.18 -1.98 -17.95
CA THR A 49 -8.86 -3.26 -17.31
C THR A 49 -7.49 -3.13 -16.66
N VAL A 50 -7.35 -3.57 -15.41
CA VAL A 50 -6.14 -3.28 -14.61
C VAL A 50 -5.45 -4.57 -14.21
N ILE A 51 -4.17 -4.67 -14.52
CA ILE A 51 -3.25 -5.66 -13.93
C ILE A 51 -2.43 -4.91 -12.89
N ALA A 52 -2.65 -5.18 -11.60
CA ALA A 52 -1.91 -4.51 -10.53
C ALA A 52 -0.99 -5.48 -9.80
N SER A 53 0.22 -5.04 -9.48
CA SER A 53 1.15 -5.85 -8.69
C SER A 53 1.90 -5.06 -7.64
N ASP A 54 2.31 -5.77 -6.59
CA ASP A 54 3.20 -5.27 -5.56
C ASP A 54 3.90 -6.44 -4.86
N VAL A 55 5.02 -6.17 -4.20
CA VAL A 55 5.72 -7.13 -3.33
C VAL A 55 5.08 -7.19 -1.95
N MET A 56 4.53 -6.07 -1.47
CA MET A 56 3.98 -5.90 -0.12
C MET A 56 2.59 -6.54 0.01
N THR A 57 2.38 -7.32 1.07
CA THR A 57 1.10 -8.02 1.30
C THR A 57 -0.02 -7.02 1.60
N TYR A 58 0.28 -5.95 2.33
CA TYR A 58 -0.72 -4.92 2.61
C TYR A 58 -1.25 -4.26 1.31
N SER A 59 -0.39 -4.08 0.31
CA SER A 59 -0.76 -3.51 -0.99
C SER A 59 -1.76 -4.43 -1.71
N ILE A 60 -1.58 -5.75 -1.62
CA ILE A 60 -2.49 -6.73 -2.22
C ILE A 60 -3.90 -6.64 -1.63
N HIS A 61 -4.04 -6.47 -0.31
CA HIS A 61 -5.36 -6.28 0.30
C HIS A 61 -6.00 -4.96 -0.15
N HIS A 62 -5.22 -3.88 -0.29
CA HIS A 62 -5.72 -2.62 -0.85
C HIS A 62 -6.18 -2.78 -2.30
N LEU A 63 -5.39 -3.48 -3.12
CA LEU A 63 -5.71 -3.73 -4.53
C LEU A 63 -6.97 -4.59 -4.70
N LYS A 64 -7.10 -5.69 -3.96
CA LYS A 64 -8.29 -6.54 -4.00
C LYS A 64 -9.54 -5.73 -3.62
N THR A 65 -9.47 -4.97 -2.53
CA THR A 65 -10.58 -4.10 -2.10
C THR A 65 -10.92 -3.04 -3.14
N ASN A 66 -9.91 -2.35 -3.68
CA ASN A 66 -10.14 -1.25 -4.62
C ASN A 66 -10.53 -1.71 -6.02
N LEU A 67 -10.11 -2.89 -6.47
CA LEU A 67 -10.31 -3.35 -7.85
C LEU A 67 -11.43 -4.36 -8.02
N LEU A 68 -11.67 -5.21 -7.02
CA LEU A 68 -12.59 -6.35 -7.16
C LEU A 68 -13.92 -6.17 -6.42
N LEU A 69 -14.08 -5.10 -5.64
CA LEU A 69 -15.32 -4.82 -4.91
C LEU A 69 -16.02 -3.58 -5.47
N GLU A 70 -17.29 -3.74 -5.83
CA GLU A 70 -18.23 -2.64 -6.13
C GLU A 70 -19.30 -2.46 -5.05
N GLN A 71 -19.38 -3.41 -4.11
CA GLN A 71 -20.23 -3.38 -2.94
C GLN A 71 -19.60 -4.24 -1.84
N ALA A 72 -20.14 -4.14 -0.63
CA ALA A 72 -19.77 -5.02 0.46
C ALA A 72 -19.99 -6.50 0.07
N PRO A 73 -19.03 -7.40 0.36
CA PRO A 73 -19.22 -8.83 0.18
C PRO A 73 -20.26 -9.38 1.17
N PRO A 74 -20.81 -10.58 0.92
CA PRO A 74 -21.98 -11.07 1.64
C PRO A 74 -21.68 -11.53 3.07
N PHE A 75 -20.45 -11.88 3.43
CA PHE A 75 -20.08 -12.41 4.75
C PHE A 75 -20.96 -13.61 5.20
N ASP A 76 -21.31 -14.50 4.27
CA ASP A 76 -22.24 -15.61 4.53
C ASP A 76 -21.75 -16.54 5.64
N GLY A 77 -20.43 -16.79 5.71
CA GLY A 77 -19.87 -17.62 6.77
C GLY A 77 -20.03 -17.01 8.17
N LEU A 78 -20.05 -15.68 8.29
CA LEU A 78 -20.30 -15.01 9.58
C LEU A 78 -21.78 -15.04 9.97
N VAL A 79 -22.70 -14.96 8.99
CA VAL A 79 -24.14 -15.15 9.22
C VAL A 79 -24.41 -16.59 9.68
N ASN A 80 -23.89 -17.58 8.94
CA ASN A 80 -24.11 -19.00 9.22
C ASN A 80 -23.59 -19.44 10.59
N ASN A 81 -22.58 -18.74 11.13
CA ASN A 81 -22.01 -19.00 12.44
C ASN A 81 -22.54 -18.04 13.53
N ASN A 82 -23.64 -17.32 13.27
CA ASN A 82 -24.31 -16.41 14.20
C ASN A 82 -23.41 -15.30 14.79
N VAL A 83 -22.39 -14.86 14.03
CA VAL A 83 -21.54 -13.72 14.41
C VAL A 83 -22.28 -12.41 14.17
N ILE A 84 -23.04 -12.35 13.06
CA ILE A 84 -23.88 -11.22 12.65
C ILE A 84 -25.28 -11.75 12.29
N THR A 85 -26.31 -10.90 12.32
CA THR A 85 -27.68 -11.31 11.96
C THR A 85 -27.87 -11.33 10.46
N GLY A 86 -27.21 -10.40 9.77
CA GLY A 86 -27.24 -10.26 8.32
C GLY A 86 -28.51 -9.60 7.77
N GLU A 87 -29.27 -8.90 8.62
CA GLU A 87 -30.59 -8.32 8.31
C GLU A 87 -30.50 -6.94 7.64
N ILE A 88 -29.43 -6.17 7.86
CA ILE A 88 -29.31 -4.79 7.36
C ILE A 88 -28.14 -4.68 6.39
N ASN A 89 -27.00 -4.18 6.86
CA ASN A 89 -25.76 -4.01 6.13
C ASN A 89 -24.75 -4.92 6.82
N ARG A 90 -24.52 -6.08 6.20
CA ARG A 90 -23.68 -7.13 6.78
C ARG A 90 -22.27 -6.64 7.09
N TYR A 91 -21.69 -5.81 6.22
CA TYR A 91 -20.38 -5.24 6.47
C TYR A 91 -20.39 -4.28 7.66
N ALA A 92 -21.39 -3.39 7.76
CA ALA A 92 -21.56 -2.54 8.93
C ALA A 92 -21.70 -3.35 10.23
N GLU A 93 -22.49 -4.44 10.21
CA GLU A 93 -22.62 -5.35 11.36
C GLU A 93 -21.29 -6.00 11.75
N VAL A 94 -20.49 -6.45 10.77
CA VAL A 94 -19.13 -6.97 11.03
C VAL A 94 -18.25 -5.90 11.67
N LEU A 95 -18.28 -4.66 11.15
CA LEU A 95 -17.49 -3.57 11.73
C LEU A 95 -17.96 -3.23 13.15
N THR A 96 -19.27 -3.22 13.42
CA THR A 96 -19.82 -3.05 14.76
C THR A 96 -19.35 -4.16 15.70
N TYR A 97 -19.38 -5.42 15.26
CA TYR A 97 -18.86 -6.55 16.02
C TYR A 97 -17.37 -6.35 16.36
N LEU A 98 -16.54 -6.07 15.36
CA LEU A 98 -15.09 -5.86 15.56
C LEU A 98 -14.81 -4.65 16.47
N ASN A 99 -15.55 -3.55 16.30
CA ASN A 99 -15.41 -2.35 17.14
C ASN A 99 -15.88 -2.55 18.59
N THR A 100 -16.74 -3.52 18.87
CA THR A 100 -17.22 -3.84 20.23
C THR A 100 -16.43 -4.94 20.95
N LEU A 101 -15.54 -5.65 20.24
CA LEU A 101 -14.63 -6.64 20.85
C LEU A 101 -13.92 -6.09 22.10
N THR A 102 -13.89 -6.90 23.16
CA THR A 102 -13.07 -6.65 24.34
C THR A 102 -11.58 -6.58 23.93
N PRO A 103 -10.85 -5.52 24.29
CA PRO A 103 -9.42 -5.41 23.98
C PRO A 103 -8.60 -6.55 24.61
N VAL A 104 -7.57 -7.03 23.91
CA VAL A 104 -6.71 -8.14 24.35
C VAL A 104 -5.26 -7.67 24.42
N ARG A 105 -4.53 -8.03 25.48
CA ARG A 105 -3.09 -7.75 25.58
C ARG A 105 -2.30 -8.82 24.80
N GLY A 106 -2.10 -8.58 23.52
CA GLY A 106 -1.42 -9.50 22.61
C GLY A 106 -0.05 -9.00 22.14
N PHE A 107 0.23 -9.22 20.86
CA PHE A 107 1.50 -8.90 20.22
C PHE A 107 1.72 -7.40 20.06
N PHE A 108 0.73 -6.65 19.59
CA PHE A 108 0.82 -5.19 19.44
C PHE A 108 0.94 -4.50 20.79
N PHE A 109 0.19 -4.95 21.80
CA PHE A 109 0.35 -4.42 23.15
C PHE A 109 1.78 -4.63 23.65
N ARG A 110 2.32 -5.84 23.51
CA ARG A 110 3.66 -6.18 23.99
C ARG A 110 4.76 -5.43 23.25
N GLU A 111 4.70 -5.36 21.91
CA GLU A 111 5.80 -4.88 21.09
C GLU A 111 5.70 -3.41 20.70
N PHE A 112 4.49 -2.84 20.62
CA PHE A 112 4.23 -1.55 19.99
C PHE A 112 3.41 -0.57 20.84
N SER A 113 3.40 -0.76 22.16
CA SER A 113 2.76 0.12 23.13
C SER A 113 3.69 0.54 24.28
N PRO A 114 3.38 1.63 25.02
CA PRO A 114 4.20 2.11 26.13
C PRO A 114 4.17 1.23 27.39
N GLU A 115 3.08 0.47 27.62
CA GLU A 115 2.97 -0.47 28.75
C GLU A 115 3.41 -1.90 28.38
N GLY A 116 3.74 -2.12 27.10
CA GLY A 116 4.30 -3.37 26.62
C GLY A 116 5.72 -3.61 27.14
N VAL A 117 6.09 -4.88 27.24
CA VAL A 117 7.47 -5.31 27.50
C VAL A 117 7.97 -6.06 26.27
N PRO A 118 8.67 -5.40 25.34
CA PRO A 118 9.18 -6.03 24.12
C PRO A 118 10.02 -7.27 24.39
N GLN A 119 9.80 -8.34 23.64
CA GLN A 119 10.45 -9.64 23.88
C GLN A 119 11.99 -9.58 23.75
N ILE A 120 12.49 -8.67 22.93
CA ILE A 120 13.94 -8.51 22.66
C ILE A 120 14.61 -7.56 23.69
N GLY A 121 13.95 -7.28 24.83
CA GLY A 121 14.55 -6.55 25.95
C GLY A 121 14.90 -5.09 25.62
N CYS A 122 14.16 -4.47 24.69
CA CYS A 122 14.33 -3.07 24.34
C CYS A 122 13.26 -2.19 25.00
N GLU A 123 13.46 -0.87 24.94
CA GLU A 123 12.49 0.11 25.42
C GLU A 123 11.11 -0.05 24.76
N PRO A 124 10.00 0.19 25.50
CA PRO A 124 8.65 0.20 24.95
C PRO A 124 8.50 1.17 23.78
N ARG A 125 7.75 0.75 22.76
CA ARG A 125 7.61 1.49 21.50
C ARG A 125 6.29 2.23 21.48
N LYS A 126 6.32 3.54 21.32
CA LYS A 126 5.10 4.38 21.35
C LYS A 126 4.46 4.54 19.98
N TYR A 127 4.29 3.46 19.21
CA TYR A 127 3.55 3.54 17.95
C TYR A 127 2.06 3.74 18.20
N PHE A 128 1.53 3.12 19.26
CA PHE A 128 0.13 3.20 19.64
C PHE A 128 0.01 3.43 21.16
N THR A 129 -1.13 3.96 21.59
CA THR A 129 -1.51 3.87 23.02
C THR A 129 -1.72 2.41 23.40
N SER A 130 -1.59 2.09 24.69
CA SER A 130 -1.84 0.75 25.22
C SER A 130 -3.22 0.23 24.81
N ASP A 131 -4.24 1.07 24.92
CA ASP A 131 -5.63 0.72 24.56
C ASP A 131 -5.79 0.43 23.07
N ASN A 132 -5.21 1.28 22.20
CA ASN A 132 -5.26 1.06 20.76
C ASN A 132 -4.49 -0.19 20.36
N ALA A 133 -3.34 -0.46 20.98
CA ALA A 133 -2.57 -1.67 20.74
C ALA A 133 -3.38 -2.93 21.12
N CYS A 134 -4.06 -2.92 22.28
CA CYS A 134 -4.93 -4.01 22.69
C CYS A 134 -6.13 -4.21 21.74
N LYS A 135 -6.67 -3.10 21.20
CA LYS A 135 -7.78 -3.16 20.25
C LYS A 135 -7.31 -3.73 18.90
N ILE A 136 -6.11 -3.36 18.43
CA ILE A 136 -5.51 -3.95 17.23
C ILE A 136 -5.34 -5.46 17.42
N ASP A 137 -4.81 -5.90 18.56
CA ASP A 137 -4.66 -7.33 18.86
C ASP A 137 -5.99 -8.07 18.80
N ALA A 138 -7.02 -7.58 19.49
CA ALA A 138 -8.34 -8.20 19.49
C ALA A 138 -8.94 -8.35 18.08
N VAL A 139 -8.84 -7.31 17.25
CA VAL A 139 -9.37 -7.33 15.89
C VAL A 139 -8.55 -8.27 14.99
N ARG A 140 -7.21 -8.22 15.06
CA ARG A 140 -6.34 -9.10 14.26
C ARG A 140 -6.56 -10.57 14.59
N GLU A 141 -6.58 -10.91 15.87
CA GLU A 141 -6.78 -12.29 16.32
C GLU A 141 -8.16 -12.81 15.90
N LYS A 142 -9.19 -11.97 15.97
CA LYS A 142 -10.53 -12.36 15.52
C LYS A 142 -10.60 -12.58 14.01
N ILE A 143 -9.98 -11.72 13.21
CA ILE A 143 -9.88 -11.93 11.75
C ILE A 143 -9.13 -13.24 11.45
N ASN A 144 -8.00 -13.50 12.13
CA ASN A 144 -7.24 -14.73 11.97
C ASN A 144 -8.06 -15.98 12.32
N GLU A 145 -8.85 -15.93 13.39
CA GLU A 145 -9.78 -17.00 13.78
C GLU A 145 -10.80 -17.30 12.68
N TRP A 146 -11.40 -16.26 12.07
CA TRP A 146 -12.35 -16.42 10.98
C TRP A 146 -11.72 -17.01 9.72
N ILE A 147 -10.49 -16.63 9.40
CA ILE A 147 -9.73 -17.21 8.28
C ILE A 147 -9.47 -18.69 8.54
N GLN A 148 -8.94 -19.04 9.72
CA GLN A 148 -8.62 -20.43 10.09
C GLN A 148 -9.86 -21.32 10.12
N SER A 149 -11.00 -20.76 10.50
CA SER A 149 -12.28 -21.47 10.55
C SER A 149 -12.98 -21.55 9.17
N GLY A 150 -12.44 -20.88 8.15
CA GLY A 150 -13.06 -20.81 6.82
C GLY A 150 -14.38 -20.02 6.80
N TRP A 151 -14.57 -19.09 7.73
CA TRP A 151 -15.81 -18.30 7.87
C TRP A 151 -15.83 -17.04 7.00
N ILE A 152 -14.68 -16.64 6.47
CA ILE A 152 -14.57 -15.54 5.52
C ILE A 152 -13.78 -15.99 4.30
N THR A 153 -14.16 -15.45 3.14
CA THR A 153 -13.45 -15.63 1.88
C THR A 153 -12.18 -14.77 1.81
N ASP A 154 -11.30 -15.06 0.85
CA ASP A 154 -10.10 -14.25 0.59
C ASP A 154 -10.39 -12.76 0.32
N LEU A 155 -11.54 -12.47 -0.31
CA LEU A 155 -11.93 -11.10 -0.62
C LEU A 155 -12.49 -10.37 0.61
N GLU A 156 -13.25 -11.07 1.45
CA GLU A 156 -13.72 -10.59 2.75
C GLU A 156 -12.55 -10.36 3.72
N GLU A 157 -11.59 -11.28 3.77
CA GLU A 157 -10.33 -11.10 4.50
C GLU A 157 -9.61 -9.83 4.04
N SER A 158 -9.48 -9.65 2.72
CA SER A 158 -8.78 -8.50 2.15
C SER A 158 -9.47 -7.19 2.48
N LEU A 159 -10.81 -7.14 2.45
CA LEU A 159 -11.59 -5.99 2.90
C LEU A 159 -11.31 -5.70 4.38
N LEU A 160 -11.43 -6.69 5.27
CA LEU A 160 -11.25 -6.49 6.70
C LEU A 160 -9.82 -6.07 7.08
N LYS A 161 -8.80 -6.66 6.46
CA LYS A 161 -7.39 -6.27 6.66
C LYS A 161 -7.12 -4.87 6.11
N HIS A 162 -7.66 -4.54 4.94
CA HIS A 162 -7.61 -3.18 4.40
C HIS A 162 -8.22 -2.18 5.41
N THR A 163 -9.44 -2.42 5.88
CA THR A 163 -10.15 -1.53 6.82
C THR A 163 -9.42 -1.35 8.14
N LEU A 164 -8.87 -2.44 8.68
CA LEU A 164 -8.04 -2.36 9.89
C LEU A 164 -6.79 -1.51 9.66
N ILE A 165 -6.07 -1.69 8.54
CA ILE A 165 -4.90 -0.89 8.19
C ILE A 165 -5.26 0.59 8.06
N MET A 166 -6.42 0.91 7.49
CA MET A 166 -6.91 2.28 7.38
C MET A 166 -7.18 2.89 8.76
N ALA A 167 -7.82 2.16 9.67
CA ALA A 167 -8.04 2.60 11.05
C ALA A 167 -6.73 2.79 11.82
N VAL A 168 -5.77 1.86 11.67
CA VAL A 168 -4.45 1.92 12.31
C VAL A 168 -3.67 3.16 11.89
N ASN A 169 -3.72 3.52 10.60
CA ASN A 169 -3.07 4.72 10.08
C ASN A 169 -3.59 6.02 10.72
N GLU A 170 -4.87 6.07 11.13
CA GLU A 170 -5.45 7.25 11.78
C GLU A 170 -4.90 7.47 13.18
N VAL A 171 -4.65 6.38 13.93
CA VAL A 171 -4.22 6.41 15.34
C VAL A 171 -2.73 6.18 15.56
N ALA A 172 -1.94 5.95 14.49
CA ALA A 172 -0.50 5.77 14.60
C ALA A 172 0.23 7.05 15.03
N ASN A 173 1.17 6.89 15.96
CA ASN A 173 2.02 7.96 16.49
C ASN A 173 3.36 8.07 15.74
N ILE A 174 3.27 8.50 14.48
CA ILE A 174 4.40 8.56 13.54
C ILE A 174 4.52 9.94 12.87
N SER A 175 5.68 10.23 12.27
CA SER A 175 5.91 11.45 11.47
C SER A 175 5.50 11.31 10.00
N GLY A 176 5.29 10.09 9.51
CA GLY A 176 4.83 9.80 8.15
C GLY A 176 4.95 8.33 7.76
N THR A 177 5.99 7.64 8.24
CA THR A 177 6.17 6.19 8.07
C THR A 177 6.26 5.48 9.41
N TYR A 178 6.14 4.15 9.39
CA TYR A 178 6.38 3.28 10.53
C TYR A 178 7.88 2.96 10.73
N GLY A 179 8.79 3.64 10.03
CA GLY A 179 10.22 3.44 10.25
C GLY A 179 10.69 3.85 11.65
N TYR A 180 9.95 4.74 12.33
CA TYR A 180 10.16 5.12 13.72
C TYR A 180 8.91 5.77 14.33
N PHE A 181 8.75 5.68 15.65
CA PHE A 181 7.66 6.32 16.40
C PHE A 181 8.08 7.64 17.05
N LEU A 182 7.12 8.50 17.39
CA LEU A 182 7.38 9.77 18.08
C LEU A 182 7.49 9.57 19.59
N SER A 183 8.34 10.36 20.25
CA SER A 183 8.52 10.30 21.71
C SER A 183 7.26 10.69 22.49
N ASN A 184 6.46 11.59 21.93
CA ASN A 184 5.19 12.07 22.46
C ASN A 184 4.05 11.72 21.51
N PHE A 185 2.89 11.37 22.07
CA PHE A 185 1.69 11.10 21.29
C PHE A 185 1.19 12.38 20.60
N LYS A 186 0.88 12.27 19.31
CA LYS A 186 0.13 13.29 18.58
C LYS A 186 -1.35 13.25 18.95
N LYS A 187 -2.06 14.36 18.74
CA LYS A 187 -3.50 14.49 19.03
C LYS A 187 -4.33 13.35 18.43
N ASN A 188 -4.10 13.01 17.16
CA ASN A 188 -4.84 11.94 16.49
C ASN A 188 -4.53 10.54 17.04
N SER A 189 -3.31 10.30 17.55
CA SER A 189 -2.94 9.00 18.12
C SER A 189 -3.59 8.71 19.49
N LEU A 190 -4.18 9.73 20.11
CA LEU A 190 -4.95 9.59 21.35
C LEU A 190 -6.43 9.25 21.09
N ASN A 191 -6.88 9.27 19.85
CA ASN A 191 -8.23 8.82 19.50
C ASN A 191 -8.30 7.30 19.61
N ASN A 192 -9.50 6.78 19.92
CA ASN A 192 -9.75 5.34 19.89
C ASN A 192 -9.71 4.81 18.46
N LEU A 193 -9.07 3.66 18.26
CA LEU A 193 -9.16 2.89 17.03
C LEU A 193 -10.63 2.58 16.73
N CYS A 194 -11.06 2.92 15.53
CA CYS A 194 -12.42 2.66 15.06
C CYS A 194 -12.36 2.26 13.59
N LEU A 195 -12.82 1.05 13.28
CA LEU A 195 -12.98 0.58 11.91
C LEU A 195 -14.20 1.29 11.30
N LYS A 196 -14.04 1.78 10.07
CA LYS A 196 -15.07 2.53 9.34
C LYS A 196 -15.39 1.82 8.02
N GLU A 197 -16.62 1.98 7.55
CA GLU A 197 -17.00 1.44 6.25
C GLU A 197 -16.19 2.11 5.14
N GLU A 198 -15.79 1.30 4.17
CA GLU A 198 -15.15 1.75 2.95
C GLU A 198 -16.19 2.11 1.90
N LEU A 199 -15.87 3.09 1.06
CA LEU A 199 -16.70 3.46 -0.08
C LEU A 199 -16.24 2.71 -1.32
N PHE A 200 -17.15 1.96 -1.94
CA PHE A 200 -16.86 1.20 -3.15
C PHE A 200 -17.13 2.02 -4.40
N SER A 201 -16.26 1.88 -5.41
CA SER A 201 -16.58 2.37 -6.75
C SER A 201 -17.61 1.46 -7.40
N ILE A 202 -18.68 2.04 -7.92
CA ILE A 202 -19.70 1.33 -8.69
C ILE A 202 -19.17 1.06 -10.10
N GLY A 203 -19.36 -0.17 -10.60
CA GLY A 203 -19.03 -0.56 -11.96
C GLY A 203 -17.56 -0.91 -12.19
N ASN A 204 -17.29 -1.51 -13.36
CA ASN A 204 -15.98 -1.98 -13.80
C ASN A 204 -15.22 -2.73 -12.70
N ALA A 205 -15.83 -3.73 -12.05
CA ALA A 205 -15.18 -4.53 -10.99
C ALA A 205 -14.64 -5.88 -11.50
N THR A 206 -14.74 -6.13 -12.80
CA THR A 206 -14.47 -7.44 -13.42
C THR A 206 -13.31 -7.36 -14.39
N GLY A 207 -12.55 -8.45 -14.51
CA GLY A 207 -11.43 -8.55 -15.46
C GLY A 207 -10.10 -8.01 -14.94
N HIS A 208 -10.07 -7.41 -13.75
CA HIS A 208 -8.82 -7.00 -13.11
C HIS A 208 -8.03 -8.19 -12.59
N THR A 209 -6.71 -8.09 -12.63
CA THR A 209 -5.78 -9.10 -12.11
C THR A 209 -4.91 -8.47 -11.03
N ILE A 210 -4.74 -9.15 -9.89
CA ILE A 210 -3.86 -8.73 -8.80
C ILE A 210 -2.80 -9.80 -8.59
N ILE A 211 -1.53 -9.40 -8.61
CA ILE A 211 -0.39 -10.32 -8.51
C ILE A 211 0.58 -9.85 -7.43
N GLN A 212 0.91 -10.72 -6.48
CA GLN A 212 1.97 -10.43 -5.53
C GLN A 212 3.31 -10.93 -6.06
N GLY A 213 4.30 -10.05 -6.17
CA GLY A 213 5.62 -10.43 -6.65
C GLY A 213 6.49 -9.24 -7.05
N TYR A 214 7.75 -9.55 -7.35
CA TYR A 214 8.70 -8.56 -7.85
C TYR A 214 8.38 -8.20 -9.29
N ALA A 215 8.36 -6.91 -9.59
CA ALA A 215 8.15 -6.39 -10.93
C ALA A 215 9.10 -7.03 -11.97
N GLU A 216 10.36 -7.25 -11.60
CA GLU A 216 11.36 -7.90 -12.47
C GLU A 216 10.99 -9.35 -12.83
N ASP A 217 10.35 -10.06 -11.92
CA ASP A 217 9.98 -11.47 -12.11
C ASP A 217 8.66 -11.59 -12.87
N LEU A 218 7.73 -10.65 -12.64
CA LEU A 218 6.42 -10.62 -13.26
C LEU A 218 6.45 -10.11 -14.72
N ALA A 219 7.39 -9.22 -15.06
CA ALA A 219 7.42 -8.49 -16.34
C ALA A 219 7.15 -9.39 -17.56
N SER A 220 7.86 -10.51 -17.69
CA SER A 220 7.75 -11.41 -18.85
C SER A 220 6.39 -12.09 -19.04
N SER A 221 5.56 -12.13 -17.99
CA SER A 221 4.22 -12.74 -18.03
C SER A 221 3.11 -11.73 -18.34
N ILE A 222 3.42 -10.44 -18.35
CA ILE A 222 2.44 -9.38 -18.47
C ILE A 222 2.33 -8.92 -19.93
N ILE A 223 1.09 -8.84 -20.42
CA ILE A 223 0.72 -8.30 -21.73
C ILE A 223 -0.30 -7.19 -21.49
N ALA A 224 -0.02 -5.98 -21.98
CA ALA A 224 -0.87 -4.82 -21.76
C ALA A 224 -0.64 -3.71 -22.80
N ASP A 225 -1.59 -2.77 -22.90
CA ASP A 225 -1.51 -1.62 -23.79
C ASP A 225 -0.62 -0.50 -23.22
N LEU A 226 -0.56 -0.39 -21.89
CA LEU A 226 0.29 0.57 -21.17
C LEU A 226 0.76 0.02 -19.82
N CYS A 227 2.03 0.25 -19.48
CA CYS A 227 2.60 -0.09 -18.18
C CYS A 227 2.93 1.19 -17.39
N TYR A 228 2.23 1.39 -16.28
CA TYR A 228 2.54 2.39 -15.27
C TYR A 228 3.50 1.83 -14.22
N ILE A 229 4.54 2.59 -13.88
CA ILE A 229 5.56 2.23 -12.90
C ILE A 229 5.74 3.38 -11.91
N ASP A 230 5.46 3.15 -10.63
CA ASP A 230 5.80 4.03 -9.51
C ASP A 230 6.83 3.34 -8.60
N PRO A 231 8.12 3.43 -8.94
CA PRO A 231 9.15 2.64 -8.29
C PRO A 231 9.51 3.22 -6.92
N PRO A 232 10.02 2.40 -5.99
CA PRO A 232 10.57 2.93 -4.76
C PRO A 232 11.86 3.69 -5.08
N TYR A 233 11.76 5.02 -5.18
CA TYR A 233 12.82 5.90 -5.68
C TYR A 233 13.80 6.38 -4.58
N MET A 234 13.60 5.98 -3.32
CA MET A 234 14.47 6.36 -2.20
C MET A 234 15.34 5.18 -1.73
N LYS A 235 16.46 5.47 -1.03
CA LYS A 235 17.32 4.44 -0.40
C LYS A 235 16.60 3.61 0.67
N ARG A 236 15.56 4.17 1.30
CA ARG A 236 14.85 3.50 2.40
C ARG A 236 13.89 2.47 1.84
N GLN A 237 13.97 1.25 2.36
CA GLN A 237 13.13 0.13 1.95
C GLN A 237 11.70 0.32 2.46
N TYR A 238 10.71 0.14 1.58
CA TYR A 238 9.30 0.19 1.94
C TYR A 238 8.95 -0.88 2.98
N ALA A 239 9.50 -2.09 2.84
CA ALA A 239 9.28 -3.18 3.78
C ALA A 239 9.70 -2.81 5.22
N ALA A 240 10.76 -2.02 5.40
CA ALA A 240 11.15 -1.48 6.69
C ALA A 240 10.28 -0.30 7.15
N ASN A 241 9.91 0.61 6.24
CA ASN A 241 9.09 1.79 6.56
C ASN A 241 7.61 1.47 6.84
N TYR A 242 7.10 0.33 6.40
CA TYR A 242 5.70 -0.09 6.53
C TYR A 242 5.57 -1.44 7.23
N HIS A 243 6.58 -1.83 8.01
CA HIS A 243 6.65 -3.13 8.68
C HIS A 243 5.45 -3.44 9.58
N ILE A 244 4.85 -2.41 10.21
CA ILE A 244 3.64 -2.58 11.04
C ILE A 244 2.44 -2.95 10.18
N LEU A 245 2.23 -2.26 9.06
CA LEU A 245 1.12 -2.55 8.15
C LEU A 245 1.29 -3.93 7.52
N GLU A 246 2.52 -4.27 7.16
CA GLU A 246 2.85 -5.60 6.65
C GLU A 246 2.59 -6.69 7.70
N THR A 247 2.89 -6.45 8.97
CA THR A 247 2.57 -7.38 10.05
C THR A 247 1.06 -7.55 10.23
N ILE A 248 0.28 -6.47 10.09
CA ILE A 248 -1.19 -6.58 10.09
C ILE A 248 -1.66 -7.42 8.91
N ALA A 249 -1.15 -7.13 7.71
CA ALA A 249 -1.53 -7.79 6.47
C ALA A 249 -1.19 -9.28 6.46
N ARG A 250 0.02 -9.66 6.88
CA ARG A 250 0.42 -11.09 6.94
C ARG A 250 -0.34 -11.86 8.02
N GLY A 251 -0.87 -11.18 9.04
CA GLY A 251 -1.62 -11.82 10.13
C GLY A 251 -0.76 -12.66 11.07
N ASP A 252 0.57 -12.58 10.96
CA ASP A 252 1.54 -13.37 11.73
C ASP A 252 2.04 -12.60 12.98
N PHE A 253 2.99 -13.23 13.71
CA PHE A 253 3.56 -12.74 14.96
C PHE A 253 5.11 -12.79 14.88
N PRO A 254 5.74 -11.95 14.06
CA PRO A 254 7.18 -12.01 13.81
C PRO A 254 7.97 -11.48 15.02
N ASP A 255 9.25 -11.87 15.11
CA ASP A 255 10.18 -11.21 16.04
C ASP A 255 10.30 -9.71 15.70
N ALA A 256 10.17 -8.85 16.71
CA ALA A 256 10.25 -7.40 16.56
C ALA A 256 11.62 -6.86 17.02
N ILE A 257 12.54 -6.69 16.08
CA ILE A 257 13.96 -6.44 16.34
C ILE A 257 14.30 -4.94 16.35
N GLY A 258 15.16 -4.54 17.28
CA GLY A 258 15.73 -3.20 17.37
C GLY A 258 14.73 -2.15 17.89
N LYS A 259 15.18 -0.89 17.88
CA LYS A 259 14.42 0.24 18.46
C LYS A 259 13.05 0.44 17.80
N SER A 260 12.98 0.26 16.48
CA SER A 260 11.71 0.37 15.73
C SER A 260 10.84 -0.88 15.80
N GLY A 261 11.37 -2.03 16.23
CA GLY A 261 10.64 -3.30 16.25
C GLY A 261 10.34 -3.86 14.86
N LEU A 262 11.36 -3.87 14.00
CA LEU A 262 11.23 -4.38 12.63
C LEU A 262 11.03 -5.89 12.66
N ARG A 263 10.08 -6.39 11.85
CA ARG A 263 10.03 -7.81 11.46
C ARG A 263 11.19 -8.14 10.53
N ASP A 264 11.48 -9.43 10.30
CA ASP A 264 12.28 -9.79 9.13
C ASP A 264 11.51 -9.40 7.85
N TRP A 265 12.21 -8.65 6.98
CA TRP A 265 11.67 -8.02 5.78
C TRP A 265 12.53 -8.30 4.55
N TRP A 266 13.57 -9.14 4.67
CA TRP A 266 14.51 -9.42 3.57
C TRP A 266 13.84 -10.06 2.36
N ASP A 267 12.79 -10.84 2.58
CA ASP A 267 11.92 -11.45 1.57
C ASP A 267 11.16 -10.42 0.71
N GLN A 268 11.13 -9.14 1.14
CA GLN A 268 10.51 -8.02 0.43
C GLN A 268 11.49 -6.87 0.14
N HIS A 269 12.80 -7.16 0.13
CA HIS A 269 13.82 -6.17 -0.19
C HIS A 269 13.76 -5.77 -1.68
N SER A 270 13.58 -4.48 -1.98
CA SER A 270 13.56 -3.99 -3.37
C SER A 270 14.96 -3.63 -3.89
N LYS A 271 15.30 -4.12 -5.08
CA LYS A 271 16.55 -3.79 -5.80
C LYS A 271 16.54 -2.35 -6.33
N LEU A 272 15.36 -1.79 -6.60
CA LEU A 272 15.18 -0.41 -7.08
C LEU A 272 15.59 0.65 -6.04
N CYS A 273 15.59 0.29 -4.74
CA CYS A 273 16.13 1.12 -3.66
C CYS A 273 17.67 1.15 -3.61
N THR A 274 18.37 0.49 -4.54
CA THR A 274 19.85 0.42 -4.54
C THR A 274 20.43 1.08 -5.79
N LYS A 275 21.39 2.00 -5.60
CA LYS A 275 22.00 2.76 -6.72
C LYS A 275 22.70 1.86 -7.75
N THR A 276 23.28 0.75 -7.32
CA THR A 276 24.05 -0.13 -8.21
C THR A 276 23.17 -1.03 -9.06
N ARG A 277 21.96 -1.38 -8.61
CA ARG A 277 21.07 -2.32 -9.32
C ARG A 277 19.78 -1.70 -9.84
N GLY A 278 19.39 -0.51 -9.39
CA GLY A 278 18.09 0.06 -9.76
C GLY A 278 17.93 0.33 -11.26
N LEU A 279 18.94 0.87 -11.95
CA LEU A 279 18.89 1.03 -13.42
C LEU A 279 18.78 -0.34 -14.13
N GLN A 280 19.52 -1.35 -13.67
CA GLN A 280 19.43 -2.71 -14.23
C GLN A 280 18.03 -3.33 -14.03
N SER A 281 17.40 -3.06 -12.89
CA SER A 281 16.01 -3.47 -12.64
C SER A 281 15.05 -2.79 -13.62
N PHE A 282 15.19 -1.48 -13.85
CA PHE A 282 14.39 -0.79 -14.86
C PHE A 282 14.60 -1.36 -16.27
N GLU A 283 15.85 -1.56 -16.69
CA GLU A 283 16.17 -2.14 -17.99
C GLU A 283 15.54 -3.53 -18.15
N LYS A 284 15.62 -4.37 -17.11
CA LYS A 284 15.00 -5.69 -17.12
C LYS A 284 13.48 -5.61 -17.26
N ILE A 285 12.84 -4.78 -16.44
CA ILE A 285 11.37 -4.60 -16.46
C ILE A 285 10.93 -4.11 -17.83
N ILE A 286 11.52 -3.01 -18.31
CA ILE A 286 11.12 -2.38 -19.56
C ILE A 286 11.42 -3.31 -20.72
N ARG A 287 12.53 -4.06 -20.74
CA ARG A 287 12.82 -5.00 -21.83
C ARG A 287 11.84 -6.19 -21.86
N ASP A 288 11.57 -6.78 -20.71
CA ASP A 288 10.95 -8.10 -20.65
C ASP A 288 9.41 -8.03 -20.71
N ILE A 289 8.78 -6.89 -20.35
CA ILE A 289 7.33 -6.75 -20.43
C ILE A 289 6.84 -6.61 -21.87
N ASN A 290 5.74 -7.29 -22.20
CA ASN A 290 5.10 -7.18 -23.51
C ASN A 290 4.11 -6.01 -23.52
N CYS A 291 4.66 -4.80 -23.63
CA CYS A 291 3.90 -3.57 -23.63
C CYS A 291 4.52 -2.53 -24.58
N PRO A 292 3.72 -1.84 -25.42
CA PRO A 292 4.26 -0.83 -26.36
C PRO A 292 4.56 0.52 -25.68
N ARG A 293 3.91 0.82 -24.54
CA ARG A 293 3.91 2.15 -23.94
C ARG A 293 4.12 2.09 -22.44
N PHE A 294 4.92 3.01 -21.91
CA PHE A 294 5.24 3.08 -20.49
C PHE A 294 5.02 4.48 -19.97
N ILE A 295 4.58 4.57 -18.72
CA ILE A 295 4.58 5.79 -17.92
C ILE A 295 5.30 5.48 -16.61
N ILE A 296 6.31 6.27 -16.27
CA ILE A 296 7.05 6.16 -15.03
C ILE A 296 6.88 7.47 -14.26
N SER A 297 6.36 7.39 -13.04
CA SER A 297 6.38 8.53 -12.11
C SER A 297 7.67 8.50 -11.29
N TYR A 298 8.38 9.61 -11.24
CA TYR A 298 9.67 9.67 -10.55
C TYR A 298 9.95 11.05 -9.96
N SER A 299 10.43 11.10 -8.72
CA SER A 299 10.71 12.36 -8.02
C SER A 299 12.14 12.83 -8.24
N GLU A 300 12.39 14.15 -8.27
CA GLU A 300 13.77 14.71 -8.31
C GLU A 300 14.62 14.30 -7.10
N ASP A 301 13.98 13.94 -5.99
CA ASP A 301 14.63 13.41 -4.78
C ASP A 301 15.05 11.93 -4.91
N GLY A 302 14.81 11.32 -6.08
CA GLY A 302 15.12 9.94 -6.33
C GLY A 302 16.63 9.62 -6.38
N LEU A 303 16.94 8.33 -6.43
CA LEU A 303 18.33 7.83 -6.48
C LEU A 303 19.10 8.21 -7.74
N PHE A 304 18.41 8.22 -8.87
CA PHE A 304 18.90 8.50 -10.22
C PHE A 304 18.48 9.90 -10.67
N THR A 305 19.38 10.59 -11.37
CA THR A 305 19.04 11.86 -12.01
C THR A 305 18.15 11.64 -13.23
N ILE A 306 17.43 12.68 -13.65
CA ILE A 306 16.59 12.60 -14.85
C ILE A 306 17.39 12.23 -16.11
N GLU A 307 18.64 12.71 -16.24
CA GLU A 307 19.53 12.34 -17.35
C GLU A 307 19.95 10.87 -17.30
N GLN A 308 20.19 10.31 -16.11
CA GLN A 308 20.47 8.87 -15.97
C GLN A 308 19.27 8.03 -16.40
N LEU A 309 18.06 8.45 -16.02
CA LEU A 309 16.82 7.78 -16.40
C LEU A 309 16.56 7.90 -17.90
N ARG A 310 16.71 9.10 -18.48
CA ARG A 310 16.59 9.33 -19.93
C ARG A 310 17.52 8.39 -20.71
N ASN A 311 18.81 8.41 -20.39
CA ASN A 311 19.80 7.53 -21.04
C ASN A 311 19.44 6.04 -20.89
N CYS A 312 18.90 5.65 -19.72
CA CYS A 312 18.46 4.29 -19.46
C CYS A 312 17.24 3.89 -20.31
N PHE A 313 16.37 4.84 -20.66
CA PHE A 313 15.08 4.56 -21.31
C PHE A 313 15.11 4.74 -22.82
N GLU A 314 15.96 5.62 -23.36
CA GLU A 314 16.08 5.88 -24.81
C GLU A 314 16.53 4.66 -25.62
N GLN A 315 17.18 3.69 -24.98
CA GLN A 315 17.52 2.41 -25.63
C GLN A 315 16.29 1.53 -25.96
N PHE A 316 15.11 1.85 -25.40
CA PHE A 316 13.88 1.08 -25.57
C PHE A 316 12.81 1.78 -26.42
N GLY A 317 12.99 3.06 -26.77
CA GLY A 317 11.99 3.80 -27.52
C GLY A 317 12.13 5.31 -27.39
N THR A 318 11.16 6.04 -27.92
CA THR A 318 11.10 7.50 -27.82
C THR A 318 10.72 7.90 -26.40
N VAL A 319 11.54 8.75 -25.77
CA VAL A 319 11.34 9.22 -24.39
C VAL A 319 10.80 10.64 -24.37
N THR A 320 9.70 10.86 -23.66
CA THR A 320 9.16 12.20 -23.35
C THR A 320 9.12 12.38 -21.83
N ILE A 321 9.45 13.58 -21.35
CA ILE A 321 9.47 13.90 -19.91
C ILE A 321 8.59 15.12 -19.67
N ASP A 322 7.55 14.94 -18.88
CA ASP A 322 6.70 16.02 -18.38
C ASP A 322 7.13 16.38 -16.94
N GLU A 323 7.34 17.67 -16.67
CA GLU A 323 7.71 18.18 -15.34
C GLU A 323 6.51 18.75 -14.60
N ILE A 324 6.32 18.34 -13.34
CA ILE A 324 5.17 18.72 -12.53
C ILE A 324 5.66 19.27 -11.18
N ASP A 325 5.43 20.57 -10.96
CA ASP A 325 5.83 21.27 -9.74
C ASP A 325 4.87 21.01 -8.57
N TYR A 326 5.38 20.56 -7.43
CA TYR A 326 4.61 20.40 -6.19
C TYR A 326 5.23 21.11 -4.99
N ASN A 327 4.41 21.43 -3.99
CA ASN A 327 4.88 21.86 -2.69
C ASN A 327 5.43 20.65 -1.89
N ARG A 328 6.67 20.75 -1.43
CA ARG A 328 7.36 19.72 -0.66
C ARG A 328 6.77 19.57 0.74
N PHE A 329 6.68 18.33 1.22
CA PHE A 329 6.43 18.09 2.65
C PHE A 329 7.68 18.45 3.46
N LYS A 330 7.57 19.42 4.38
CA LYS A 330 8.67 19.82 5.28
C LYS A 330 8.43 19.29 6.69
N SER A 331 9.44 18.63 7.26
CA SER A 331 9.56 18.57 8.71
C SER A 331 9.94 19.95 9.26
N ASN A 332 9.65 20.22 10.53
CA ASN A 332 10.12 21.43 11.20
C ASN A 332 11.65 21.58 10.97
N ASP A 333 12.10 22.79 10.67
CA ASP A 333 13.51 23.19 10.40
C ASP A 333 14.20 22.64 9.14
N SER A 334 13.46 22.14 8.14
CA SER A 334 14.07 21.70 6.88
C SER A 334 14.53 22.87 5.97
N GLN A 335 15.83 22.89 5.63
CA GLN A 335 16.44 23.82 4.67
C GLN A 335 16.14 23.49 3.19
N LEU A 336 15.39 22.42 2.92
CA LEU A 336 15.09 22.01 1.55
C LEU A 336 14.20 23.05 0.83
N PRO A 337 14.32 23.16 -0.52
CA PRO A 337 13.44 23.99 -1.35
C PRO A 337 11.95 23.75 -1.06
N GLN A 338 11.14 24.80 -1.23
CA GLN A 338 9.69 24.72 -1.00
C GLN A 338 8.97 23.90 -2.06
N LYS A 339 9.52 23.86 -3.27
CA LYS A 339 9.03 23.04 -4.37
C LYS A 339 9.83 21.75 -4.49
N ILE A 340 9.16 20.73 -5.01
CA ILE A 340 9.75 19.50 -5.51
C ILE A 340 9.21 19.25 -6.91
N THR A 341 10.07 18.86 -7.84
CA THR A 341 9.65 18.47 -9.19
C THR A 341 9.42 16.97 -9.25
N GLU A 342 8.22 16.59 -9.69
CA GLU A 342 7.88 15.22 -10.06
C GLU A 342 7.93 15.10 -11.58
N TYR A 343 8.56 14.05 -12.07
CA TYR A 343 8.69 13.71 -13.48
C TYR A 343 7.67 12.64 -13.85
N LEU A 344 6.98 12.85 -14.97
CA LEU A 344 6.22 11.82 -15.66
C LEU A 344 6.96 11.47 -16.94
N ILE A 345 7.64 10.33 -16.94
CA ILE A 345 8.50 9.88 -18.03
C ILE A 345 7.72 8.88 -18.87
N SER A 346 7.55 9.15 -20.16
CA SER A 346 6.86 8.25 -21.09
C SER A 346 7.84 7.62 -22.06
N ILE A 347 7.62 6.34 -22.38
CA ILE A 347 8.40 5.59 -23.36
C ILE A 347 7.44 4.97 -24.37
N GLU A 348 7.67 5.23 -25.66
CA GLU A 348 6.94 4.61 -26.77
C GLU A 348 7.92 3.81 -27.62
N ARG A 349 7.72 2.48 -27.71
CA ARG A 349 8.60 1.54 -28.41
C ARG A 349 8.52 1.63 -29.93
#